data_AF-A0A9C9GK36-F1
#
_entry.id   AF-A0A9C9GK36-F1
#
_cell.length_a   1.000
_cell.length_b   1.000
_cell.length_c   1.000
_cell.angle_alpha   90.00
_cell.angle_beta   90.00
_cell.angle_gamma   90.00
#
_symmetry.space_group_name_H-M   'P 1'
#
loop_
_entity.id
_entity.type
_entity.pdbx_description
1 polymer ?
#
loop_
_entity_poly.entity_id
_entity_poly.type
_entity_poly.pdbx_seq_one_letter_code
_entity_poly.pdbx_strand_id
1 'polypeptide(L)' 'MGVLSVQNEAIQGIQRGLDGLRKNASEIASADQLNKAGKDTDLEGALVGLLQNKTQVQASAKVVSAVDAAIGSIIDTRA' A
#
# COMPACT_ATOMS: atom_id res chain seq x y z
N MET A 1 -22.51 -10.86 1.30
CA MET A 1 -21.26 -11.67 1.29
C MET A 1 -20.13 -10.98 0.53
N GLY A 2 -20.29 -10.54 -0.73
CA GLY A 2 -19.18 -9.99 -1.53
C GLY A 2 -18.58 -8.63 -1.09
N VAL A 3 -19.32 -7.79 -0.37
CA VAL A 3 -18.82 -6.46 0.08
C VAL A 3 -17.86 -6.58 1.27
N LEU A 4 -18.16 -7.48 2.21
CA LEU A 4 -17.31 -7.80 3.36
C LEU A 4 -16.04 -8.53 2.92
N SER A 5 -16.22 -9.46 1.96
CA SER A 5 -15.32 -9.76 0.86
C SER A 5 -14.16 -8.79 0.63
N VAL A 6 -14.48 -7.90 -0.31
CA VAL A 6 -13.65 -6.87 -0.92
C VAL A 6 -12.98 -5.96 0.12
N GLN A 7 -13.67 -5.68 1.23
CA GLN A 7 -13.10 -4.90 2.32
C GLN A 7 -11.90 -5.62 2.96
N ASN A 8 -12.00 -6.93 3.20
CA ASN A 8 -10.93 -7.71 3.82
C ASN A 8 -9.72 -7.83 2.88
N GLU A 9 -9.94 -8.04 1.58
CA GLU A 9 -8.85 -8.02 0.59
C GLU A 9 -8.19 -6.64 0.46
N ALA A 10 -8.98 -5.57 0.55
CA ALA A 10 -8.46 -4.21 0.52
C ALA A 10 -7.59 -3.91 1.76
N ILE A 11 -8.04 -4.32 2.96
CA ILE A 11 -7.23 -4.18 4.19
C ILE A 11 -5.92 -4.95 4.08
N GLN A 12 -5.96 -6.18 3.57
CA GLN A 12 -4.73 -6.95 3.33
C GLN A 12 -3.82 -6.27 2.30
N GLY A 13 -4.39 -5.64 1.27
CA GLY A 13 -3.66 -4.84 0.30
C GLY A 13 -2.95 -3.64 0.92
N ILE A 14 -3.61 -2.95 1.85
CA ILE A 14 -3.00 -1.86 2.64
C ILE A 14 -1.84 -2.41 3.47
N GLN A 15 -2.03 -3.50 4.20
CA GLN A 15 -0.99 -4.09 5.04
C GLN A 15 0.25 -4.48 4.23
N ARG A 16 0.06 -5.24 3.13
CA ARG A 16 1.16 -5.63 2.23
C ARG A 16 1.88 -4.43 1.64
N GLY A 17 1.15 -3.40 1.21
CA GLY A 17 1.75 -2.18 0.67
C GLY A 17 2.53 -1.40 1.72
N LEU A 18 2.05 -1.34 2.97
CA LEU A 18 2.78 -0.70 4.08
C LEU A 18 4.06 -1.46 4.44
N ASP A 19 4.04 -2.78 4.43
CA ASP A 19 5.24 -3.59 4.68
C ASP A 19 6.28 -3.42 3.57
N GLY A 20 5.83 -3.40 2.31
CA GLY A 20 6.69 -3.08 1.16
C GLY A 20 7.26 -1.66 1.24
N LEU A 21 6.47 -0.67 1.65
CA LEU A 21 6.94 0.70 1.87
C LEU A 21 8.06 0.75 2.92
N ARG A 22 7.87 0.09 4.07
CA ARG A 22 8.86 0.04 5.15
C ARG A 22 10.16 -0.61 4.68
N LYS A 23 10.05 -1.72 3.95
CA LYS A 23 11.22 -2.43 3.40
C LYS A 23 12.02 -1.51 2.47
N ASN A 24 11.35 -0.93 1.48
CA ASN A 24 12.03 -0.09 0.48
C ASN A 24 12.59 1.19 1.11
N ALA A 25 11.90 1.77 2.10
CA ALA A 25 12.42 2.93 2.84
C ALA A 25 13.71 2.58 3.61
N SER A 26 13.78 1.39 4.21
CA SER A 26 14.99 0.89 4.88
C SER A 26 16.15 0.69 3.90
N GLU A 27 15.86 0.12 2.73
CA GLU A 27 16.83 -0.07 1.65
C GLU A 27 17.37 1.28 1.13
N ILE A 28 16.49 2.25 0.87
CA ILE A 28 16.86 3.61 0.47
C ILE A 28 17.74 4.28 1.53
N ALA A 29 17.34 4.21 2.81
CA ALA A 29 18.07 4.82 3.90
C ALA A 29 19.48 4.22 4.08
N SER A 30 19.62 2.92 3.80
CA SER A 30 20.88 2.18 3.93
C SER A 30 21.76 2.26 2.68
N ALA A 31 21.22 2.70 1.54
CA ALA A 31 21.89 2.70 0.26
C ALA A 31 23.19 3.54 0.26
N ASP A 32 23.17 4.72 0.88
CA ASP A 32 24.35 5.59 0.96
C ASP A 32 25.50 4.93 1.75
N GLN A 33 25.19 4.22 2.85
CA GLN A 33 26.18 3.48 3.63
C GLN A 33 26.72 2.25 2.88
N LEU A 34 25.87 1.50 2.18
CA LEU A 34 26.30 0.32 1.41
C LEU A 34 27.14 0.72 0.19
N ASN A 35 26.76 1.80 -0.52
CA ASN A 35 27.53 2.32 -1.64
C ASN A 35 28.94 2.75 -1.19
N LYS A 36 29.05 3.42 -0.02
CA LYS A 36 30.35 3.78 0.59
C LYS A 36 31.18 2.56 0.98
N ALA A 37 30.55 1.42 1.24
CA ALA A 37 31.22 0.14 1.52
C ALA A 37 31.58 -0.65 0.25
N GLY A 38 31.40 -0.07 -0.95
CA GLY A 38 31.70 -0.72 -2.23
C GLY A 38 30.72 -1.81 -2.62
N LYS A 39 29.53 -1.86 -1.99
CA LYS A 39 28.42 -2.72 -2.41
C LYS A 39 27.51 -1.93 -3.34
N ASP A 40 27.29 -2.44 -4.55
CA ASP A 40 26.27 -1.91 -5.44
C ASP A 40 24.90 -2.05 -4.79
N THR A 41 24.17 -0.94 -4.72
CA THR A 41 22.78 -0.92 -4.23
C THR A 41 21.85 -0.49 -5.35
N ASP A 42 20.75 -1.23 -5.52
CA ASP A 42 19.69 -0.89 -6.47
C ASP A 42 18.76 0.18 -5.87
N LEU A 43 19.29 1.40 -5.71
CA LEU A 43 18.54 2.53 -5.15
C LEU A 43 17.35 2.91 -6.04
N GLU A 44 17.52 2.83 -7.36
CA GLU A 44 16.47 3.14 -8.34
C GLU A 44 15.32 2.14 -8.25
N GLY A 45 15.62 0.83 -8.17
CA GLY A 45 14.61 -0.21 -7.93
C GLY A 45 13.87 -0.02 -6.60
N ALA A 46 14.60 0.33 -5.52
CA ALA A 46 14.00 0.59 -4.22
C ALA A 46 13.04 1.81 -4.26
N LEU A 47 13.40 2.89 -4.96
CA LEU A 47 12.56 4.08 -5.14
C LEU A 47 11.31 3.79 -5.98
N VAL A 48 11.46 3.07 -7.09
CA VAL A 48 10.33 2.67 -7.94
C VAL A 48 9.39 1.75 -7.17
N GLY A 49 9.93 0.76 -6.46
CA GLY A 49 9.14 -0.11 -5.60
C GLY A 49 8.42 0.67 -4.51
N LEU A 50 9.06 1.69 -3.90
CA LEU A 50 8.44 2.52 -2.88
C LEU A 50 7.21 3.24 -3.45
N LEU A 51 7.32 3.80 -4.67
CA LEU A 51 6.21 4.44 -5.35
C LEU A 51 5.07 3.44 -5.66
N GLN A 52 5.40 2.25 -6.16
CA GLN A 52 4.41 1.21 -6.43
C GLN A 52 3.64 0.80 -5.16
N ASN A 53 4.37 0.60 -4.05
CA ASN A 53 3.76 0.25 -2.77
C ASN A 53 2.86 1.39 -2.23
N LYS A 54 3.25 2.66 -2.43
CA LYS A 54 2.40 3.82 -2.11
C LYS A 54 1.10 3.79 -2.92
N THR A 55 1.19 3.56 -4.24
CA THR A 55 0.02 3.45 -5.12
C THR A 55 -0.89 2.30 -4.70
N GLN A 56 -0.32 1.14 -4.33
CA GLN A 56 -1.08 0.00 -3.84
C GLN A 56 -1.89 0.34 -2.58
N VAL A 57 -1.26 0.98 -1.58
CA VAL A 57 -1.95 1.41 -0.36
C VAL A 57 -3.07 2.39 -0.69
N GLN A 58 -2.81 3.38 -1.55
CA GLN A 58 -3.82 4.37 -1.95
C GLN A 58 -5.00 3.74 -2.69
N ALA A 59 -4.73 2.80 -3.60
CA ALA A 59 -5.77 2.08 -4.33
C ALA A 59 -6.63 1.25 -3.37
N SER A 60 -6.01 0.49 -2.47
CA SER A 60 -6.73 -0.30 -1.47
C SER A 60 -7.53 0.57 -0.50
N ALA A 61 -7.00 1.72 -0.07
CA ALA A 61 -7.75 2.69 0.75
C ALA A 61 -8.98 3.22 0.01
N LYS A 62 -8.85 3.54 -1.29
CA LYS A 62 -9.97 3.99 -2.12
C LYS A 62 -11.07 2.94 -2.23
N VAL A 63 -10.70 1.65 -2.32
CA VAL A 63 -11.66 0.54 -2.31
C VAL A 63 -12.41 0.48 -0.98
N VAL A 64 -11.72 0.61 0.16
CA VAL A 64 -12.36 0.64 1.49
C VAL A 64 -13.36 1.81 1.57
N SER A 65 -12.97 3.01 1.14
CA SER A 65 -13.87 4.17 1.12
C SER A 65 -15.08 3.99 0.20
N ALA A 66 -14.90 3.36 -0.96
CA ALA A 66 -16.00 3.07 -1.88
C ALA A 66 -16.99 2.05 -1.28
N VAL A 67 -16.47 1.04 -0.58
CA VAL A 67 -17.29 0.07 0.16
C VAL A 67 -18.09 0.76 1.26
N ASP A 68 -17.44 1.62 2.05
CA ASP A 68 -18.09 2.38 3.12
C ASP A 68 -19.22 3.28 2.58
N ALA A 69 -18.96 4.03 1.50
CA ALA A 69 -19.95 4.86 0.83
C ALA A 69 -21.13 4.04 0.27
N ALA A 70 -20.86 2.87 -0.30
CA ALA A 70 -21.91 2.00 -0.82
C ALA A 70 -22.80 1.47 0.31
N ILE A 71 -22.23 1.03 1.43
CA ILE A 71 -22.98 0.60 2.62
C ILE A 71 -23.81 1.77 3.15
N GLY A 72 -23.22 2.95 3.30
CA GLY A 72 -23.91 4.17 3.72
C GLY A 72 -25.12 4.49 2.85
N SER A 73 -24.95 4.45 1.52
CA SER A 73 -26.07 4.71 0.59
C SER A 73 -27.20 3.68 0.68
N ILE A 74 -26.88 2.41 0.96
CA ILE A 74 -27.90 1.36 1.14
C ILE A 74 -28.70 1.60 2.41
N ILE A 75 -28.02 2.01 3.49
CA ILE A 75 -28.67 2.34 4.76
C ILE A 75 -29.60 3.55 4.58
N ASP A 76 -29.11 4.62 3.95
CA ASP A 76 -29.86 5.85 3.70
C ASP A 76 -31.10 5.62 2.82
N THR A 77 -31.00 4.73 1.81
CA THR A 77 -32.15 4.37 0.95
C THR A 77 -33.24 3.58 1.71
N ARG A 78 -32.89 2.91 2.81
CA ARG A 78 -33.84 2.12 3.62
C ARG A 78 -34.39 2.86 4.83
N ALA A 79 -33.79 3.98 5.20
CA ALA A 79 -34.26 4.87 6.27
C ALA A 79 -35.43 5.73 5.79
#